data_AF-A0A2S2NGD9-F1
#
_entry.id   AF-A0A2S2NGD9-F1
#
_cell.length_a   1.000
_cell.length_b   1.000
_cell.length_c   1.000
_cell.angle_alpha   90.00
_cell.angle_beta   90.00
_cell.angle_gamma   90.00
#
_symmetry.space_group_name_H-M   'P 1'
#
loop_
_entity.id
_entity.type
_entity.pdbx_description
1 polymer ?
#
loop_
_entity_poly.entity_id
_entity_poly.type
_entity_poly.pdbx_seq_one_letter_code
_entity_poly.pdbx_strand_id
1 'polypeptide(L)'
;MVWRGVHRTADSRRLQRSITADSPELATGFFYSVAHLSIIKSMVLPSITADLPRNSLPSTMKDRFSDLALADPTFNIAAPIDILLGGDVYPSVMNGKKIIVDASLPAAFSSIFGWVLIGPVSDVEIGPVHSLPVSLTASIEGLMEKFWHVEEPVAAPKNFTDEGKCETIFRDQFIRLPSGRFSVPLPFRVAVPDSAFAGSRDTAVRRFESLERKLSGDRKLRELYINFMREYISLGHMSIATSPGTYYIPHHAVYRPEIDSNKLRVVFDASAGTYRGPSLNSCLSPGPKLQQDIVDIITRFRLYRHAFTADIEKMYRQISVLPTYRKYQHIVWCESPHDKLCDYELHTVTYGVNCAPFLALRVLKAIAAEDCNNFVSVRSALERQTYVDDICVGAVCIRASNVRR
;
A
#
# COMPACT_ATOMS: atom_id res chain seq x y z
N MET A 1 -12.21 -26.21 -14.80
CA MET A 1 -13.37 -26.69 -15.58
C MET A 1 -14.62 -26.01 -15.04
N VAL A 2 -15.49 -25.47 -15.90
CA VAL A 2 -16.71 -24.75 -15.47
C VAL A 2 -17.89 -25.72 -15.44
N TRP A 3 -18.69 -25.69 -14.37
CA TRP A 3 -19.85 -26.56 -14.20
C TRP A 3 -21.12 -25.77 -13.86
N ARG A 4 -22.22 -26.15 -14.49
CA ARG A 4 -23.58 -25.64 -14.28
C ARG A 4 -24.51 -26.81 -14.04
N GLY A 5 -25.42 -26.70 -13.08
CA GLY A 5 -26.56 -27.62 -12.98
C GLY A 5 -26.31 -28.96 -12.28
N VAL A 6 -25.49 -29.01 -11.22
CA VAL A 6 -25.47 -30.20 -10.35
C VAL A 6 -26.85 -30.33 -9.69
N HIS A 7 -27.62 -31.35 -10.08
CA HIS A 7 -28.96 -31.59 -9.52
C HIS A 7 -28.88 -31.73 -7.99
N ARG A 8 -29.46 -30.73 -7.32
CA ARG A 8 -29.59 -30.60 -5.87
C ARG A 8 -30.31 -31.82 -5.29
N THR A 9 -29.57 -32.79 -4.79
CA THR A 9 -30.08 -33.85 -3.92
C THR A 9 -29.30 -33.84 -2.60
N ALA A 10 -29.56 -32.80 -1.79
CA ALA A 10 -29.49 -32.80 -0.32
C ALA A 10 -29.61 -31.35 0.18
N ASP A 11 -30.80 -31.03 0.69
CA ASP A 11 -31.15 -30.00 1.66
C ASP A 11 -30.13 -28.85 1.93
N SER A 12 -30.01 -27.91 0.98
CA SER A 12 -29.21 -26.68 1.15
C SER A 12 -29.92 -25.58 1.96
N ARG A 13 -31.12 -25.85 2.52
CA ARG A 13 -31.83 -24.89 3.37
C ARG A 13 -31.15 -24.63 4.71
N ARG A 14 -30.17 -25.45 5.12
CA ARG A 14 -29.38 -25.20 6.35
C ARG A 14 -28.18 -24.27 6.20
N LEU A 15 -27.83 -23.84 4.98
CA LEU A 15 -26.72 -22.89 4.75
C LEU A 15 -27.19 -21.45 4.52
N GLN A 16 -28.51 -21.20 4.40
CA GLN A 16 -29.07 -19.85 4.35
C GLN A 16 -29.59 -19.41 5.71
N ARG A 17 -28.69 -18.95 6.58
CA ARG A 17 -28.90 -17.86 7.56
C ARG A 17 -27.63 -17.69 8.40
N SER A 18 -26.68 -16.90 7.88
CA SER A 18 -25.87 -15.92 8.64
C SER A 18 -24.55 -15.58 7.93
N ILE A 19 -24.53 -15.06 6.70
CA ILE A 19 -23.27 -14.52 6.16
C ILE A 19 -23.57 -13.23 5.39
N THR A 20 -23.26 -12.11 6.03
CA THR A 20 -23.15 -10.78 5.45
C THR A 20 -21.92 -10.71 4.55
N ALA A 21 -22.09 -10.13 3.36
CA ALA A 21 -21.05 -9.95 2.37
C ALA A 21 -19.87 -9.12 2.92
N ASP A 22 -18.65 -9.63 2.76
CA ASP A 22 -17.40 -8.90 2.48
C ASP A 22 -16.15 -9.67 2.93
N SER A 23 -15.93 -10.89 2.40
CA SER A 23 -14.60 -11.52 2.24
C SER A 23 -14.74 -12.93 1.63
N PRO A 24 -13.76 -13.44 0.86
CA PRO A 24 -13.76 -14.82 0.40
C PRO A 24 -13.42 -15.76 1.58
N GLU A 25 -14.43 -16.40 2.16
CA GLU A 25 -14.23 -17.41 3.20
C GLU A 25 -13.94 -18.80 2.60
N LEU A 26 -13.07 -19.55 3.26
CA LEU A 26 -12.78 -20.95 2.96
C LEU A 26 -13.91 -21.85 3.49
N ALA A 27 -14.66 -22.48 2.59
CA ALA A 27 -15.74 -23.40 2.93
C ALA A 27 -15.39 -24.84 2.50
N THR A 28 -15.79 -25.82 3.30
CA THR A 28 -15.65 -27.25 2.94
C THR A 28 -16.97 -27.73 2.34
N GLY A 29 -16.97 -28.15 1.08
CA GLY A 29 -18.16 -28.64 0.38
C GLY A 29 -18.12 -30.16 0.13
N PHE A 30 -19.30 -30.79 0.09
CA PHE A 30 -19.46 -32.21 -0.25
C PHE A 30 -20.16 -32.36 -1.60
N PHE A 31 -19.61 -33.20 -2.48
CA PHE A 31 -20.27 -33.62 -3.73
C PHE A 31 -20.68 -35.09 -3.63
N TYR A 32 -21.92 -35.40 -4.00
CA TYR A 32 -22.45 -36.76 -4.05
C TYR A 32 -22.71 -37.18 -5.50
N SER A 33 -22.08 -38.29 -5.91
CA SER A 33 -22.49 -39.12 -7.04
C SER A 33 -22.49 -40.56 -6.56
N VAL A 34 -23.39 -41.41 -7.07
CA VAL A 34 -23.77 -42.73 -6.54
C VAL A 34 -22.60 -43.74 -6.41
N ALA A 35 -21.37 -43.39 -6.79
CA ALA A 35 -20.18 -44.21 -6.61
C ALA A 35 -18.88 -43.49 -6.18
N HIS A 36 -18.87 -42.16 -5.95
CA HIS A 36 -17.63 -41.46 -5.57
C HIS A 36 -17.88 -40.26 -4.65
N LEU A 37 -17.17 -40.23 -3.52
CA LEU A 37 -17.18 -39.15 -2.53
C LEU A 37 -15.82 -38.44 -2.56
N SER A 38 -15.81 -37.20 -3.04
CA SER A 38 -14.59 -36.37 -3.14
C SER A 38 -14.74 -35.17 -2.22
N ILE A 39 -13.83 -35.02 -1.25
CA ILE A 39 -13.78 -33.87 -0.35
C ILE A 39 -12.87 -32.82 -0.98
N ILE A 40 -13.42 -31.64 -1.28
CA ILE A 40 -12.67 -30.53 -1.90
C ILE A 40 -12.79 -29.30 -1.00
N LYS A 41 -11.65 -28.65 -0.72
CA LYS A 41 -11.64 -27.31 -0.10
C LYS A 41 -12.07 -26.30 -1.15
N SER A 42 -13.12 -25.54 -0.86
CA SER A 42 -13.70 -24.56 -1.79
C SER A 42 -13.57 -23.13 -1.25
N MET A 43 -13.54 -22.16 -2.15
CA MET A 43 -13.57 -20.74 -1.81
C MET A 43 -14.89 -20.16 -2.33
N VAL A 44 -15.59 -19.41 -1.48
CA VAL A 44 -16.85 -18.78 -1.86
C VAL A 44 -16.55 -17.38 -2.40
N LEU A 45 -16.88 -17.14 -3.66
CA LEU A 45 -16.72 -15.85 -4.33
C LEU A 45 -18.10 -15.27 -4.69
N PRO A 46 -18.30 -13.94 -4.57
CA PRO A 46 -19.58 -13.31 -4.90
C PRO A 46 -19.91 -13.36 -6.40
N SER A 47 -18.89 -13.42 -7.26
CA SER A 47 -19.06 -13.67 -8.70
C SER A 47 -17.77 -14.32 -9.24
N ILE A 48 -17.94 -15.36 -10.06
CA ILE A 48 -16.82 -16.09 -10.67
C ILE A 48 -16.51 -15.51 -12.06
N THR A 49 -17.55 -15.35 -12.89
CA THR A 49 -17.49 -14.76 -14.24
C THR A 49 -18.90 -14.44 -14.72
N ALA A 50 -19.02 -13.84 -15.90
CA ALA A 50 -20.28 -13.61 -16.58
C ALA A 50 -20.98 -14.92 -16.99
N ASP A 51 -22.22 -14.81 -17.46
CA ASP A 51 -23.01 -15.96 -17.90
C ASP A 51 -22.36 -16.70 -19.11
N LEU A 52 -22.54 -18.03 -19.15
CA LEU A 52 -21.91 -18.98 -20.06
C LEU A 52 -22.92 -20.03 -20.56
N PRO A 53 -23.40 -19.93 -21.80
CA PRO A 53 -22.82 -19.16 -22.87
C PRO A 53 -23.13 -17.68 -22.72
N ARG A 54 -22.22 -16.82 -23.20
CA ARG A 54 -22.39 -15.36 -23.12
C ARG A 54 -23.64 -14.88 -23.86
N ASN A 55 -23.98 -15.60 -24.94
CA ASN A 55 -25.23 -15.47 -25.67
C ASN A 55 -25.92 -16.85 -25.66
N SER A 56 -27.22 -16.91 -25.40
CA SER A 56 -27.98 -18.16 -25.49
C SER A 56 -27.86 -18.75 -26.89
N LEU A 57 -27.66 -20.06 -26.94
CA LEU A 57 -27.45 -20.83 -28.15
C LEU A 57 -28.80 -21.32 -28.71
N PRO A 58 -28.92 -21.48 -30.04
CA PRO A 58 -30.14 -22.00 -30.66
C PRO A 58 -30.54 -23.36 -30.10
N SER A 59 -31.86 -23.59 -29.94
CA SER A 59 -32.40 -24.88 -29.47
C SER A 59 -32.03 -26.05 -30.39
N THR A 60 -31.81 -25.80 -31.68
CA THR A 60 -31.34 -26.79 -32.66
C THR A 60 -30.01 -27.44 -32.27
N MET A 61 -29.17 -26.72 -31.50
CA MET A 61 -27.93 -27.29 -30.96
C MET A 61 -28.20 -28.22 -29.78
N LYS A 62 -29.18 -27.89 -28.93
CA LYS A 62 -29.58 -28.77 -27.84
C LYS A 62 -30.08 -30.11 -28.38
N ASP A 63 -30.83 -30.08 -29.47
CA ASP A 63 -31.37 -31.28 -30.11
C ASP A 63 -30.27 -32.23 -30.61
N ARG A 64 -29.12 -31.69 -31.06
CA ARG A 64 -27.94 -32.48 -31.52
C ARG A 64 -27.29 -33.31 -30.41
N PHE A 65 -27.50 -32.96 -29.15
CA PHE A 65 -26.93 -33.65 -27.99
C PHE A 65 -28.00 -34.23 -27.07
N SER A 66 -29.25 -34.33 -27.55
CA SER A 66 -30.40 -34.81 -26.78
C SER A 66 -30.27 -36.25 -26.31
N ASP A 67 -29.52 -37.08 -27.04
CA ASP A 67 -29.24 -38.48 -26.70
C ASP A 67 -28.21 -38.65 -25.55
N LEU A 68 -27.58 -37.55 -25.10
CA LEU A 68 -26.58 -37.58 -24.04
C LEU A 68 -27.17 -37.10 -22.71
N ALA A 69 -26.87 -37.83 -21.63
CA ALA A 69 -27.09 -37.36 -20.27
C ALA A 69 -26.08 -36.25 -19.95
N LEU A 70 -26.41 -35.01 -20.31
CA LEU A 70 -25.54 -33.85 -20.17
C LEU A 70 -25.36 -33.44 -18.70
N ALA A 71 -24.14 -33.01 -18.42
CA ALA A 71 -23.72 -32.29 -17.23
C ALA A 71 -24.60 -31.08 -16.91
N ASP A 72 -24.90 -30.30 -17.94
CA ASP A 72 -25.75 -29.12 -17.92
C ASP A 72 -26.85 -29.31 -18.98
N PRO A 73 -28.06 -29.75 -18.59
CA PRO A 73 -29.20 -29.90 -19.51
C PRO A 73 -29.69 -28.59 -20.14
N THR A 74 -29.24 -27.46 -19.60
CA THR A 74 -29.59 -26.09 -19.99
C THR A 74 -28.41 -25.33 -20.58
N PHE A 75 -27.36 -26.03 -21.04
CA PHE A 75 -26.13 -25.43 -21.57
C PHE A 75 -26.35 -24.42 -22.71
N ASN A 76 -27.51 -24.47 -23.37
CA ASN A 76 -27.86 -23.55 -24.43
C ASN A 76 -28.42 -22.21 -23.92
N ILE A 77 -28.61 -22.03 -22.61
CA ILE A 77 -29.19 -20.81 -22.00
C ILE A 77 -28.12 -20.10 -21.16
N ALA A 78 -27.95 -18.79 -21.36
CA ALA A 78 -27.09 -17.95 -20.53
C ALA A 78 -27.63 -17.86 -19.08
N ALA A 79 -26.87 -18.29 -18.06
CA ALA A 79 -27.32 -18.28 -16.64
C ALA A 79 -26.21 -18.60 -15.62
N PRO A 80 -25.87 -17.85 -14.56
CA PRO A 80 -24.60 -17.91 -13.80
C PRO A 80 -23.94 -19.28 -13.51
N ILE A 81 -22.61 -19.31 -13.40
CA ILE A 81 -21.87 -20.53 -13.02
C ILE A 81 -22.10 -20.85 -11.53
N ASP A 82 -22.42 -22.12 -11.23
CA ASP A 82 -22.57 -22.59 -9.86
C ASP A 82 -21.20 -22.85 -9.20
N ILE A 83 -20.29 -23.56 -9.88
CA ILE A 83 -19.02 -24.04 -9.33
C ILE A 83 -17.89 -23.95 -10.36
N LEU A 84 -16.71 -23.48 -9.92
CA LEU A 84 -15.45 -23.54 -10.67
C LEU A 84 -14.54 -24.61 -10.07
N LEU A 85 -14.20 -25.62 -10.87
CA LEU A 85 -13.30 -26.71 -10.47
C LEU A 85 -11.87 -26.45 -10.93
N GLY A 86 -10.91 -26.59 -10.02
CA GLY A 86 -9.47 -26.49 -10.30
C GLY A 86 -8.96 -27.60 -11.23
N GLY A 87 -7.74 -27.43 -11.76
CA GLY A 87 -7.11 -28.45 -12.61
C GLY A 87 -6.65 -29.69 -11.83
N ASP A 88 -6.41 -29.54 -10.53
CA ASP A 88 -6.05 -30.59 -9.59
C ASP A 88 -7.13 -31.67 -9.44
N VAL A 89 -8.41 -31.32 -9.59
CA VAL A 89 -9.53 -32.27 -9.52
C VAL A 89 -9.87 -32.92 -10.86
N TYR A 90 -9.23 -32.50 -11.95
CA TYR A 90 -9.48 -33.03 -13.30
C TYR A 90 -9.37 -34.56 -13.40
N PRO A 91 -8.32 -35.22 -12.85
CA PRO A 91 -8.17 -36.68 -12.96
C PRO A 91 -9.30 -37.45 -12.27
N SER A 92 -9.94 -36.87 -11.25
CA SER A 92 -11.00 -37.51 -10.47
C SER A 92 -12.40 -37.29 -11.05
N VAL A 93 -12.55 -36.28 -11.91
CA VAL A 93 -13.85 -35.87 -12.47
C VAL A 93 -14.08 -36.44 -13.88
N MET A 94 -13.01 -36.57 -14.67
CA MET A 94 -13.11 -36.97 -16.08
C MET A 94 -12.91 -38.46 -16.28
N ASN A 95 -13.83 -39.10 -17.01
CA ASN A 95 -13.83 -40.54 -17.25
C ASN A 95 -13.13 -40.95 -18.57
N GLY A 96 -12.53 -39.99 -19.29
CA GLY A 96 -11.73 -40.23 -20.49
C GLY A 96 -12.49 -40.59 -21.78
N LYS A 97 -13.80 -40.88 -21.73
CA LYS A 97 -14.60 -41.14 -22.93
C LYS A 97 -14.91 -39.84 -23.68
N LYS A 98 -14.82 -39.89 -25.02
CA LYS A 98 -15.05 -38.76 -25.92
C LYS A 98 -16.01 -39.17 -27.05
N ILE A 99 -16.98 -38.31 -27.35
CA ILE A 99 -17.86 -38.41 -28.51
C ILE A 99 -17.67 -37.14 -29.34
N ILE A 100 -17.47 -37.31 -30.65
CA ILE A 100 -17.41 -36.21 -31.61
C ILE A 100 -18.60 -36.43 -32.55
N VAL A 101 -19.58 -35.53 -32.50
CA VAL A 101 -20.77 -35.59 -33.37
C VAL A 101 -20.42 -35.05 -34.75
N ASP A 102 -19.72 -33.90 -34.79
CA ASP A 102 -19.24 -33.26 -36.01
C ASP A 102 -17.97 -32.45 -35.68
N ALA A 103 -17.07 -32.24 -36.65
CA ALA A 103 -15.84 -31.47 -36.46
C ALA A 103 -16.09 -29.96 -36.21
N SER A 104 -17.24 -29.45 -36.62
CA SER A 104 -17.69 -28.06 -36.46
C SER A 104 -18.48 -27.81 -35.17
N LEU A 105 -18.74 -28.86 -34.38
CA LEU A 105 -19.50 -28.83 -33.13
C LEU A 105 -18.61 -29.15 -31.91
N PRO A 106 -19.04 -28.75 -30.69
CA PRO A 106 -18.36 -29.15 -29.48
C PRO A 106 -18.27 -30.67 -29.33
N ALA A 107 -17.13 -31.16 -28.86
CA ALA A 107 -16.96 -32.57 -28.50
C ALA A 107 -17.53 -32.82 -27.09
N ALA A 108 -18.19 -33.96 -26.90
CA ALA A 108 -18.71 -34.38 -25.61
C ALA A 108 -17.70 -35.27 -24.89
N PHE A 109 -17.40 -34.95 -23.63
CA PHE A 109 -16.51 -35.72 -22.77
C PHE A 109 -17.25 -36.25 -21.55
N SER A 110 -17.08 -37.53 -21.22
CA SER A 110 -17.73 -38.14 -20.08
C SER A 110 -17.07 -37.72 -18.76
N SER A 111 -17.89 -37.35 -17.79
CA SER A 111 -17.49 -37.06 -16.41
C SER A 111 -18.39 -37.79 -15.41
N ILE A 112 -18.03 -37.74 -14.13
CA ILE A 112 -18.82 -38.30 -13.01
C ILE A 112 -20.21 -37.65 -12.81
N PHE A 113 -20.44 -36.50 -13.44
CA PHE A 113 -21.66 -35.69 -13.31
C PHE A 113 -22.49 -35.69 -14.62
N GLY A 114 -22.03 -36.36 -15.68
CA GLY A 114 -22.65 -36.36 -17.01
C GLY A 114 -21.69 -35.99 -18.14
N TRP A 115 -22.20 -35.87 -19.36
CA TRP A 115 -21.42 -35.47 -20.53
C TRP A 115 -21.21 -33.96 -20.58
N VAL A 116 -19.95 -33.53 -20.69
CA VAL A 116 -19.53 -32.12 -20.78
C VAL A 116 -19.19 -31.77 -22.22
N LEU A 117 -19.71 -30.66 -22.72
CA LEU A 117 -19.42 -30.18 -24.07
C LEU A 117 -18.20 -29.24 -24.06
N ILE A 118 -17.22 -29.52 -24.90
CA ILE A 118 -15.97 -28.75 -25.02
C ILE A 118 -15.66 -28.55 -26.50
N GLY A 119 -15.62 -27.29 -26.92
CA GLY A 119 -15.22 -26.94 -28.28
C GLY A 119 -15.92 -25.66 -28.76
N PRO A 120 -15.52 -25.18 -29.94
CA PRO A 120 -16.16 -24.02 -30.54
C PRO A 120 -17.61 -24.34 -30.94
N VAL A 121 -18.43 -23.30 -30.91
CA VAL A 121 -19.73 -23.29 -31.57
C VAL A 121 -19.61 -22.39 -32.79
N SER A 122 -19.83 -22.94 -33.97
CA SER A 122 -19.84 -22.18 -35.22
C SER A 122 -21.15 -21.36 -35.32
N ASP A 123 -21.07 -20.13 -35.85
CA ASP A 123 -22.19 -19.20 -36.15
C ASP A 123 -22.90 -18.49 -34.98
N VAL A 124 -22.15 -17.71 -34.19
CA VAL A 124 -22.75 -16.54 -33.51
C VAL A 124 -21.99 -15.31 -33.98
N GLU A 125 -22.64 -14.45 -34.77
CA GLU A 125 -22.09 -13.16 -35.18
C GLU A 125 -21.56 -12.43 -33.94
N ILE A 126 -20.24 -12.25 -33.92
CA ILE A 126 -19.54 -11.60 -32.82
C ILE A 126 -19.79 -10.10 -32.98
N GLY A 127 -20.81 -9.57 -32.29
CA GLY A 127 -20.95 -8.13 -32.08
C GLY A 127 -19.66 -7.54 -31.48
N PRO A 128 -19.41 -6.22 -31.60
CA PRO A 128 -18.10 -5.61 -31.34
C PRO A 128 -17.52 -6.09 -30.01
N VAL A 129 -16.40 -6.79 -30.09
CA VAL A 129 -15.68 -7.31 -28.93
C VAL A 129 -15.11 -6.11 -28.19
N HIS A 130 -15.82 -5.64 -27.17
CA HIS A 130 -15.20 -4.84 -26.12
C HIS A 130 -14.37 -5.79 -25.26
N SER A 131 -13.10 -5.96 -25.63
CA SER A 131 -12.08 -6.40 -24.71
C SER A 131 -11.78 -5.22 -23.78
N LEU A 132 -12.24 -5.32 -22.53
CA LEU A 132 -11.64 -4.58 -21.43
C LEU A 132 -10.54 -5.49 -20.90
N PRO A 133 -9.26 -5.27 -21.26
CA PRO A 133 -8.18 -5.89 -20.51
C PRO A 133 -8.23 -5.32 -19.09
N VAL A 134 -8.87 -6.04 -18.17
CA VAL A 134 -8.59 -5.88 -16.74
C VAL A 134 -7.25 -6.55 -16.53
N SER A 135 -6.20 -5.80 -16.85
CA SER A 135 -4.91 -6.06 -16.25
C SER A 135 -5.02 -5.55 -14.82
N LEU A 136 -4.83 -6.45 -13.85
CA LEU A 136 -4.41 -6.07 -12.51
C LEU A 136 -3.02 -5.43 -12.68
N THR A 137 -2.98 -4.16 -13.13
CA THR A 137 -1.78 -3.34 -13.40
C THR A 137 -1.12 -2.87 -12.12
N ALA A 138 -0.95 -3.81 -11.23
CA ALA A 138 -0.05 -3.70 -10.13
C ALA A 138 0.58 -5.08 -10.04
N SER A 139 1.51 -5.38 -10.98
CA SER A 139 2.43 -6.49 -10.77
C SER A 139 3.02 -6.28 -9.38
N ILE A 140 3.25 -7.36 -8.63
CA ILE A 140 3.89 -7.23 -7.32
C ILE A 140 5.21 -6.48 -7.48
N GLU A 141 5.94 -6.69 -8.58
CA GLU A 141 7.13 -5.88 -8.89
C GLU A 141 6.80 -4.40 -9.11
N GLY A 142 5.70 -4.03 -9.78
CA GLY A 142 5.30 -2.63 -9.96
C GLY A 142 4.71 -1.99 -8.69
N LEU A 143 4.10 -2.76 -7.79
CA LEU A 143 3.69 -2.30 -6.45
C LEU A 143 4.89 -2.15 -5.53
N MET A 144 5.84 -3.08 -5.59
CA MET A 144 7.13 -2.97 -4.93
C MET A 144 7.89 -1.78 -5.51
N GLU A 145 8.01 -1.61 -6.82
CA GLU A 145 8.69 -0.47 -7.44
C GLU A 145 8.04 0.85 -7.03
N LYS A 146 6.70 0.93 -6.97
CA LYS A 146 6.01 2.11 -6.44
C LYS A 146 6.22 2.31 -4.94
N PHE A 147 6.21 1.25 -4.13
CA PHE A 147 6.50 1.32 -2.70
C PHE A 147 7.96 1.76 -2.46
N TRP A 148 8.91 1.19 -3.19
CA TRP A 148 10.32 1.51 -3.17
C TRP A 148 10.57 2.91 -3.76
N HIS A 149 9.81 3.40 -4.73
CA HIS A 149 9.92 4.81 -5.16
C HIS A 149 9.42 5.80 -4.11
N VAL A 150 8.47 5.38 -3.27
CA VAL A 150 7.95 6.19 -2.16
C VAL A 150 8.89 6.13 -0.94
N GLU A 151 9.50 4.97 -0.66
CA GLU A 151 10.41 4.79 0.49
C GLU A 151 11.89 5.05 0.16
N GLU A 152 12.32 4.76 -1.06
CA GLU A 152 13.63 5.09 -1.64
C GLU A 152 13.47 6.15 -2.74
N PRO A 153 13.57 7.45 -2.43
CA PRO A 153 13.63 8.46 -3.47
C PRO A 153 14.78 8.17 -4.43
N VAL A 154 14.51 8.34 -5.74
CA VAL A 154 15.52 8.15 -6.80
C VAL A 154 16.76 8.96 -6.47
N ALA A 155 17.93 8.34 -6.57
CA ALA A 155 19.20 9.04 -6.39
C ALA A 155 19.19 10.30 -7.27
N ALA A 156 19.45 11.46 -6.67
CA ALA A 156 19.49 12.71 -7.41
C ALA A 156 20.44 12.54 -8.62
N PRO A 157 20.05 12.99 -9.84
CA PRO A 157 20.93 12.94 -10.99
C PRO A 157 22.29 13.55 -10.65
N LYS A 158 23.40 13.00 -11.18
CA LYS A 158 24.77 13.54 -10.99
C LYS A 158 24.91 15.03 -11.37
N ASN A 159 23.97 15.56 -12.13
CA ASN A 159 23.94 16.95 -12.59
C ASN A 159 23.31 17.89 -11.52
N PHE A 160 22.72 17.33 -10.46
CA PHE A 160 22.03 18.02 -9.36
C PHE A 160 22.84 18.02 -8.06
N THR A 161 24.13 17.65 -8.13
CA THR A 161 24.97 17.48 -6.95
C THR A 161 25.44 18.81 -6.38
N ASP A 162 24.50 19.55 -5.79
CA ASP A 162 24.71 20.43 -4.63
C ASP A 162 25.12 19.58 -3.38
N GLU A 163 25.67 18.37 -3.57
CA GLU A 163 26.03 17.40 -2.53
C GLU A 163 26.91 18.05 -1.47
N GLY A 164 27.87 18.86 -1.90
CA GLY A 164 28.71 19.66 -1.01
C GLY A 164 27.95 20.77 -0.29
N LYS A 165 27.02 21.47 -0.94
CA LYS A 165 26.28 22.59 -0.32
C LYS A 165 25.31 22.09 0.75
N CYS A 166 24.57 21.02 0.49
CA CYS A 166 23.64 20.46 1.47
C CYS A 166 24.38 20.00 2.72
N GLU A 167 25.48 19.26 2.53
CA GLU A 167 26.35 18.81 3.63
C GLU A 167 27.01 19.99 4.36
N THR A 168 27.47 21.01 3.64
CA THR A 168 28.05 22.23 4.23
C THR A 168 27.02 22.98 5.07
N ILE A 169 25.82 23.23 4.54
CA ILE A 169 24.72 23.87 5.28
C ILE A 169 24.40 23.08 6.54
N PHE A 170 24.29 21.75 6.42
CA PHE A 170 24.06 20.89 7.58
C PHE A 170 25.17 21.07 8.62
N ARG A 171 26.43 20.81 8.25
CA ARG A 171 27.58 20.84 9.17
C ARG A 171 27.80 22.19 9.82
N ASP A 172 27.55 23.28 9.10
CA ASP A 172 27.84 24.62 9.59
C ASP A 172 26.75 25.16 10.52
N GLN A 173 25.52 24.60 10.47
CA GLN A 173 24.38 25.13 11.23
C GLN A 173 23.71 24.14 12.18
N PHE A 174 23.94 22.82 12.04
CA PHE A 174 23.34 21.86 12.96
C PHE A 174 23.86 22.09 14.38
N ILE A 175 22.96 21.97 15.36
CA ILE A 175 23.30 22.13 16.77
C ILE A 175 22.68 20.99 17.58
N ARG A 176 23.34 20.66 18.69
CA ARG A 176 22.75 19.81 19.73
C ARG A 176 22.12 20.70 20.80
N LEU A 177 20.83 20.50 21.05
CA LEU A 177 20.09 21.22 22.08
C LEU A 177 20.44 20.67 23.48
N PRO A 178 20.23 21.43 24.56
CA PRO A 178 20.45 20.96 25.94
C PRO A 178 19.63 19.71 26.31
N SER A 179 18.51 19.47 25.62
CA SER A 179 17.70 18.25 25.77
C SER A 179 18.34 17.00 25.17
N GLY A 180 19.48 17.13 24.48
CA GLY A 180 20.13 16.06 23.72
C GLY A 180 19.62 15.91 22.28
N ARG A 181 18.48 16.52 21.93
CA ARG A 181 17.94 16.51 20.56
C ARG A 181 18.79 17.35 19.62
N PHE A 182 18.90 16.91 18.37
CA PHE A 182 19.53 17.70 17.31
C PHE A 182 18.52 18.69 16.71
N SER A 183 19.00 19.89 16.39
CA SER A 183 18.27 20.89 15.62
C SER A 183 18.99 21.17 14.31
N VAL A 184 18.30 20.98 13.19
CA VAL A 184 18.90 20.97 11.84
C VAL A 184 18.34 22.10 10.96
N PRO A 185 19.12 22.57 9.96
CA PRO A 185 18.64 23.56 8.98
C PRO A 185 17.76 22.92 7.90
N LEU A 186 17.03 23.75 7.16
CA LEU A 186 16.47 23.35 5.85
C LEU A 186 17.47 23.73 4.75
N PRO A 187 17.98 22.77 3.95
CA PRO A 187 19.02 23.00 2.95
C PRO A 187 18.43 23.62 1.68
N PHE A 188 18.18 24.92 1.69
CA PHE A 188 17.75 25.66 0.49
C PHE A 188 18.85 25.67 -0.58
N ARG A 189 18.46 25.40 -1.84
CA ARG A 189 19.36 25.43 -3.00
C ARG A 189 19.92 26.83 -3.26
N VAL A 190 19.05 27.82 -3.09
CA VAL A 190 19.31 29.25 -3.26
C VAL A 190 18.48 30.02 -2.23
N ALA A 191 18.91 31.23 -1.89
CA ALA A 191 18.09 32.12 -1.07
C ALA A 191 16.76 32.40 -1.77
N VAL A 192 15.65 32.07 -1.09
CA VAL A 192 14.30 32.26 -1.63
C VAL A 192 13.68 33.48 -0.95
N PRO A 193 13.19 34.49 -1.70
CA PRO A 193 12.49 35.60 -1.10
C PRO A 193 11.19 35.12 -0.48
N ASP A 194 10.78 35.73 0.64
CA ASP A 194 9.56 35.30 1.36
C ASP A 194 8.28 35.39 0.48
N SER A 195 8.29 36.25 -0.55
CA SER A 195 7.19 36.37 -1.53
C SER A 195 7.07 35.19 -2.51
N ALA A 196 8.08 34.32 -2.63
CA ALA A 196 8.06 33.21 -3.57
C ALA A 196 6.94 32.20 -3.28
N PHE A 197 6.54 32.10 -2.01
CA PHE A 197 5.55 31.15 -1.50
C PHE A 197 4.16 31.77 -1.31
N ALA A 198 3.91 32.95 -1.90
CA ALA A 198 2.62 33.61 -1.85
C ALA A 198 1.49 32.69 -2.35
N GLY A 199 0.37 32.69 -1.61
CA GLY A 199 -0.79 31.84 -1.89
C GLY A 199 -0.66 30.37 -1.43
N SER A 200 0.45 29.98 -0.78
CA SER A 200 0.58 28.64 -0.18
C SER A 200 -0.49 28.37 0.87
N ARG A 201 -0.81 29.37 1.71
CA ARG A 201 -1.88 29.30 2.71
C ARG A 201 -3.23 28.98 2.08
N ASP A 202 -3.61 29.67 1.00
CA ASP A 202 -4.91 29.44 0.34
C ASP A 202 -5.02 28.02 -0.22
N THR A 203 -3.90 27.48 -0.74
CA THR A 203 -3.83 26.08 -1.18
C THR A 203 -3.98 25.11 0.00
N ALA A 204 -3.32 25.38 1.12
CA ALA A 204 -3.45 24.56 2.32
C ALA A 204 -4.89 24.59 2.88
N VAL A 205 -5.53 25.77 2.92
CA VAL A 205 -6.93 25.94 3.34
C VAL A 205 -7.87 25.14 2.45
N ARG A 206 -7.81 25.28 1.12
CA ARG A 206 -8.64 24.49 0.20
C ARG A 206 -8.47 22.98 0.36
N ARG A 207 -7.23 22.52 0.61
CA ARG A 207 -6.93 21.11 0.86
C ARG A 207 -7.50 20.65 2.19
N PHE A 208 -7.43 21.50 3.22
CA PHE A 208 -8.02 21.24 4.52
C PHE A 208 -9.55 21.18 4.47
N GLU A 209 -10.22 22.10 3.80
CA GLU A 209 -11.68 22.07 3.60
C GLU A 209 -12.14 20.79 2.88
N SER A 210 -11.35 20.30 1.92
CA SER A 210 -11.59 19.00 1.28
C SER A 210 -11.43 17.83 2.24
N LEU A 211 -10.39 17.88 3.09
CA LEU A 211 -10.18 16.89 4.15
C LEU A 211 -11.35 16.92 5.15
N GLU A 212 -11.81 18.09 5.56
CA GLU A 212 -12.91 18.26 6.51
C GLU A 212 -14.21 17.65 5.99
N ARG A 213 -14.55 17.86 4.70
CA ARG A 213 -15.69 17.19 4.05
C ARG A 213 -15.56 15.67 4.03
N LYS A 214 -14.35 15.13 3.95
CA LYS A 214 -14.10 13.69 4.05
C LYS A 214 -14.28 13.19 5.49
N LEU A 215 -13.80 13.96 6.47
CA LEU A 215 -13.92 13.64 7.89
C LEU A 215 -15.37 13.69 8.39
N SER A 216 -16.21 14.56 7.83
CA SER A 216 -17.63 14.63 8.22
C SER A 216 -18.43 13.39 7.78
N GLY A 217 -18.00 12.73 6.71
CA GLY A 217 -18.62 11.49 6.21
C GLY A 217 -18.17 10.21 6.91
N ASP A 218 -17.05 10.22 7.64
CA ASP A 218 -16.48 9.04 8.30
C ASP A 218 -16.02 9.36 9.74
N ARG A 219 -16.82 8.88 10.71
CA ARG A 219 -16.59 9.11 12.14
C ARG A 219 -15.28 8.50 12.63
N LYS A 220 -14.93 7.29 12.19
CA LYS A 220 -13.72 6.59 12.68
C LYS A 220 -12.47 7.28 12.13
N LEU A 221 -12.49 7.66 10.85
CA LEU A 221 -11.43 8.46 10.23
C LEU A 221 -11.24 9.79 10.97
N ARG A 222 -12.34 10.48 11.30
CA ARG A 222 -12.31 11.74 12.06
C ARG A 222 -11.68 11.58 13.44
N GLU A 223 -12.10 10.57 14.19
CA GLU A 223 -11.55 10.27 15.53
C GLU A 223 -10.04 10.00 15.46
N LEU A 224 -9.60 9.14 14.54
CA LEU A 224 -8.17 8.84 14.37
C LEU A 224 -7.35 10.07 13.97
N TYR A 225 -7.90 10.92 13.10
CA TYR A 225 -7.22 12.14 12.64
C TYR A 225 -7.07 13.17 13.75
N ILE A 226 -8.15 13.44 14.50
CA ILE A 226 -8.09 14.38 15.63
C ILE A 226 -7.11 13.87 16.69
N ASN A 227 -7.13 12.56 16.99
CA ASN A 227 -6.19 11.96 17.93
C ASN A 227 -4.73 12.13 17.47
N PHE A 228 -4.44 11.92 16.19
CA PHE A 228 -3.10 12.18 15.64
C PHE A 228 -2.68 13.64 15.84
N MET A 229 -3.55 14.60 15.51
CA MET A 229 -3.23 16.03 15.61
C MET A 229 -3.01 16.44 17.08
N ARG A 230 -3.86 15.96 18.01
CA ARG A 230 -3.69 16.16 19.46
C ARG A 230 -2.37 15.58 19.96
N GLU A 231 -2.04 14.35 19.57
CA GLU A 231 -0.78 13.71 19.93
C GLU A 231 0.41 14.54 19.43
N TYR A 232 0.33 15.02 18.19
CA TYR A 232 1.37 15.84 17.57
C TYR A 232 1.62 17.17 18.32
N ILE A 233 0.56 17.83 18.80
CA ILE A 233 0.65 19.00 19.70
C ILE A 233 1.23 18.61 21.06
N SER A 234 0.69 17.56 21.68
CA SER A 234 1.06 17.15 23.05
C SER A 234 2.54 16.78 23.19
N LEU A 235 3.12 16.24 22.12
CA LEU A 235 4.55 15.90 22.04
C LEU A 235 5.44 17.11 21.70
N GLY A 236 4.85 18.30 21.56
CA GLY A 236 5.56 19.55 21.27
C GLY A 236 6.10 19.63 19.83
N HIS A 237 5.62 18.78 18.92
CA HIS A 237 6.09 18.78 17.53
C HIS A 237 5.44 19.86 16.67
N MET A 238 4.34 20.45 17.15
CA MET A 238 3.79 21.69 16.63
C MET A 238 3.17 22.54 17.72
N SER A 239 3.03 23.83 17.47
CA SER A 239 2.24 24.75 18.30
C SER A 239 1.50 25.75 17.44
N ILE A 240 0.55 26.47 18.02
CA ILE A 240 -0.11 27.60 17.37
C ILE A 240 0.96 28.60 16.93
N ALA A 241 0.90 29.01 15.66
CA ALA A 241 1.84 29.96 15.09
C ALA A 241 1.67 31.35 15.73
N THR A 242 2.77 31.95 16.18
CA THR A 242 2.79 33.31 16.73
C THR A 242 2.95 34.39 15.67
N SER A 243 3.41 34.00 14.48
CA SER A 243 3.65 34.88 13.34
C SER A 243 3.19 34.19 12.06
N PRO A 244 2.84 34.95 11.00
CA PRO A 244 2.48 34.36 9.72
C PRO A 244 3.61 33.51 9.14
N GLY A 245 3.27 32.30 8.69
CA GLY A 245 4.19 31.44 7.93
C GLY A 245 4.49 31.99 6.55
N THR A 246 5.67 31.66 6.05
CA THR A 246 6.07 31.92 4.66
C THR A 246 5.55 30.84 3.73
N TYR A 247 5.57 29.57 4.16
CA TYR A 247 5.03 28.45 3.39
C TYR A 247 4.13 27.58 4.27
N TYR A 248 2.93 27.29 3.75
CA TYR A 248 1.97 26.40 4.38
C TYR A 248 1.95 25.07 3.65
N ILE A 249 2.30 24.00 4.36
CA ILE A 249 2.31 22.62 3.87
C ILE A 249 0.88 22.07 3.97
N PRO A 250 0.23 21.74 2.85
CA PRO A 250 -1.02 21.02 2.89
C PRO A 250 -0.82 19.61 3.47
N HIS A 251 -1.82 19.09 4.16
CA HIS A 251 -1.79 17.73 4.71
C HIS A 251 -3.09 17.00 4.45
N HIS A 252 -3.03 15.67 4.42
CA HIS A 252 -4.19 14.81 4.22
C HIS A 252 -4.09 13.50 5.01
N ALA A 253 -5.24 12.90 5.30
CA ALA A 253 -5.36 11.65 6.03
C ALA A 253 -5.40 10.45 5.07
N VAL A 254 -4.42 9.56 5.20
CA VAL A 254 -4.37 8.25 4.52
C VAL A 254 -4.81 7.18 5.51
N TYR A 255 -6.00 6.65 5.27
CA TYR A 255 -6.64 5.62 6.08
C TYR A 255 -6.97 4.43 5.20
N ARG A 256 -6.53 3.24 5.61
CA ARG A 256 -6.70 1.96 4.89
C ARG A 256 -7.25 0.93 5.87
N PRO A 257 -8.57 0.94 6.13
CA PRO A 257 -9.20 0.07 7.11
C PRO A 257 -9.06 -1.42 6.75
N GLU A 258 -8.80 -1.75 5.48
CA GLU A 258 -8.59 -3.14 5.04
C GLU A 258 -7.28 -3.74 5.57
N ILE A 259 -6.30 -2.89 5.91
CA ILE A 259 -5.00 -3.32 6.47
C ILE A 259 -5.04 -3.23 7.99
N ASP A 260 -5.42 -2.07 8.53
CA ASP A 260 -5.53 -1.83 9.96
C ASP A 260 -6.54 -0.70 10.23
N SER A 261 -7.70 -1.07 10.77
CA SER A 261 -8.79 -0.15 11.10
C SER A 261 -8.47 0.87 12.21
N ASN A 262 -7.36 0.68 12.93
CA ASN A 262 -6.94 1.59 14.00
C ASN A 262 -5.73 2.44 13.62
N LYS A 263 -5.17 2.27 12.42
CA LYS A 263 -3.99 2.99 11.98
C LYS A 263 -4.31 4.06 10.96
N LEU A 264 -3.91 5.29 11.27
CA LEU A 264 -3.97 6.43 10.37
C LEU A 264 -2.55 6.95 10.10
N ARG A 265 -2.29 7.37 8.86
CA ARG A 265 -1.14 8.21 8.53
C ARG A 265 -1.65 9.56 8.03
N VAL A 266 -1.25 10.65 8.68
CA VAL A 266 -1.36 11.98 8.07
C VAL A 266 -0.16 12.14 7.14
N VAL A 267 -0.30 12.78 5.98
CA VAL A 267 0.80 13.03 5.05
C VAL A 267 0.90 14.51 4.78
N PHE A 268 2.10 15.08 4.94
CA PHE A 268 2.40 16.47 4.66
C PHE A 268 2.97 16.60 3.24
N ASP A 269 2.33 17.40 2.40
CA ASP A 269 2.68 17.54 0.98
C ASP A 269 3.48 18.82 0.73
N ALA A 270 4.79 18.77 0.99
CA ALA A 270 5.70 19.87 0.67
C ALA A 270 6.05 19.96 -0.83
N SER A 271 5.44 19.11 -1.66
CA SER A 271 5.54 19.19 -3.13
C SER A 271 4.45 20.07 -3.75
N ALA A 272 3.45 20.46 -2.96
CA ALA A 272 2.38 21.35 -3.39
C ALA A 272 2.93 22.71 -3.86
N GLY A 273 2.80 22.99 -5.16
CA GLY A 273 3.13 24.29 -5.73
C GLY A 273 2.13 25.37 -5.28
N THR A 274 2.56 26.62 -5.34
CA THR A 274 1.62 27.76 -5.27
C THR A 274 1.13 28.10 -6.68
N TYR A 275 0.12 28.97 -6.81
CA TYR A 275 -0.50 29.28 -8.12
C TYR A 275 0.50 29.73 -9.20
N ARG A 276 1.62 30.36 -8.82
CA ARG A 276 2.71 30.80 -9.73
C ARG A 276 4.12 30.63 -9.16
N GLY A 277 4.26 30.04 -7.98
CA GLY A 277 5.53 29.93 -7.27
C GLY A 277 5.97 28.47 -7.06
N PRO A 278 7.24 28.28 -6.66
CA PRO A 278 7.79 26.96 -6.42
C PRO A 278 7.12 26.27 -5.23
N SER A 279 7.19 24.94 -5.20
CA SER A 279 6.93 24.18 -3.97
C SER A 279 8.14 24.22 -3.05
N LEU A 280 7.94 23.98 -1.76
CA LEU A 280 9.05 23.92 -0.80
C LEU A 280 10.10 22.89 -1.24
N ASN A 281 9.69 21.69 -1.66
CA ASN A 281 10.59 20.65 -2.14
C ASN A 281 11.39 21.07 -3.38
N SER A 282 10.83 21.89 -4.28
CA SER A 282 11.59 22.39 -5.45
C SER A 282 12.71 23.37 -5.08
N CYS A 283 12.56 24.07 -3.95
CA CYS A 283 13.57 24.99 -3.41
C CYS A 283 14.62 24.30 -2.53
N LEU A 284 14.31 23.12 -1.98
CA LEU A 284 15.20 22.38 -1.08
C LEU A 284 16.07 21.37 -1.83
N SER A 285 17.31 21.24 -1.39
CA SER A 285 18.21 20.18 -1.81
C SER A 285 17.87 18.90 -1.05
N PRO A 286 17.51 17.79 -1.75
CA PRO A 286 17.20 16.53 -1.07
C PRO A 286 18.40 15.96 -0.30
N GLY A 287 19.62 16.37 -0.67
CA GLY A 287 20.87 15.84 -0.13
C GLY A 287 21.29 14.53 -0.79
N PRO A 288 22.52 14.05 -0.50
CA PRO A 288 23.01 12.77 -0.99
C PRO A 288 22.20 11.59 -0.43
N LYS A 289 22.10 10.50 -1.20
CA LYS A 289 21.51 9.23 -0.73
C LYS A 289 22.46 8.61 0.29
N LEU A 290 22.10 8.70 1.57
CA LEU A 290 22.85 8.09 2.68
C LEU A 290 22.31 6.73 3.10
N GLN A 291 21.10 6.40 2.64
CA GLN A 291 20.43 5.14 2.92
C GLN A 291 21.25 4.00 2.36
N GLN A 292 21.51 3.00 3.22
CA GLN A 292 22.19 1.78 2.81
C GLN A 292 21.27 0.96 1.91
N ASP A 293 21.86 0.20 0.99
CA ASP A 293 21.09 -0.70 0.14
C ASP A 293 20.40 -1.77 1.00
N ILE A 294 19.09 -1.95 0.80
CA ILE A 294 18.31 -2.91 1.58
C ILE A 294 18.81 -4.35 1.40
N VAL A 295 19.30 -4.72 0.21
CA VAL A 295 19.86 -6.04 -0.07
C VAL A 295 21.09 -6.29 0.78
N ASP A 296 21.95 -5.28 0.89
CA ASP A 296 23.14 -5.30 1.73
C ASP A 296 22.79 -5.48 3.21
N ILE A 297 21.80 -4.74 3.71
CA ILE A 297 21.33 -4.83 5.10
C ILE A 297 20.76 -6.23 5.36
N ILE A 298 19.86 -6.72 4.52
CA ILE A 298 19.25 -8.05 4.67
C ILE A 298 20.30 -9.16 4.59
N THR A 299 21.27 -9.03 3.68
CA THR A 299 22.37 -10.01 3.55
C THR A 299 23.18 -10.07 4.84
N ARG A 300 23.58 -8.92 5.39
CA ARG A 300 24.32 -8.86 6.66
C ARG A 300 23.50 -9.33 7.85
N PHE A 301 22.19 -9.03 7.86
CA PHE A 301 21.26 -9.47 8.90
C PHE A 301 21.16 -11.00 8.96
N ARG A 302 21.23 -11.68 7.81
CA ARG A 302 21.16 -13.15 7.70
C ARG A 302 22.47 -13.88 8.02
N LEU A 303 23.59 -13.17 8.20
CA LEU A 303 24.89 -13.81 8.48
C LEU A 303 24.96 -14.46 9.87
N TYR A 304 24.14 -14.00 10.81
CA TYR A 304 24.27 -14.35 12.22
C TYR A 304 23.18 -15.32 12.68
N ARG A 305 23.53 -16.19 13.63
CA ARG A 305 22.59 -17.16 14.23
C ARG A 305 21.45 -16.49 14.98
N HIS A 306 21.72 -15.33 15.60
CA HIS A 306 20.74 -14.56 16.34
C HIS A 306 20.57 -13.19 15.70
N ALA A 307 19.32 -12.77 15.52
CA ALA A 307 18.94 -11.52 14.89
C ALA A 307 18.24 -10.62 15.91
N PHE A 308 18.49 -9.32 15.84
CA PHE A 308 17.88 -8.29 16.67
C PHE A 308 17.41 -7.15 15.78
N THR A 309 16.20 -6.68 16.06
CA THR A 309 15.64 -5.50 15.42
C THR A 309 15.36 -4.44 16.48
N ALA A 310 15.54 -3.18 16.12
CA ALA A 310 15.13 -2.05 16.93
C ALA A 310 14.47 -1.01 16.02
N ASP A 311 13.32 -0.50 16.46
CA ASP A 311 12.60 0.59 15.80
C ASP A 311 12.96 1.92 16.47
N ILE A 312 13.35 2.92 15.67
CA ILE A 312 13.58 4.27 16.15
C ILE A 312 12.24 5.00 16.16
N GLU A 313 11.60 4.97 17.34
CA GLU A 313 10.27 5.52 17.51
C GLU A 313 10.17 6.98 16.99
N LYS A 314 9.36 7.17 15.95
CA LYS A 314 9.09 8.47 15.33
C LYS A 314 10.39 9.19 14.93
N MET A 315 11.36 8.48 14.32
CA MET A 315 12.72 8.97 13.99
C MET A 315 12.78 10.45 13.56
N TYR A 316 12.02 10.83 12.53
CA TYR A 316 12.01 12.21 12.02
C TYR A 316 11.57 13.24 13.07
N ARG A 317 10.57 12.90 13.87
CA ARG A 317 10.01 13.79 14.91
C ARG A 317 10.94 13.95 16.11
N GLN A 318 11.97 13.11 16.26
CA GLN A 318 13.00 13.30 17.29
C GLN A 318 13.99 14.42 16.94
N ILE A 319 13.98 14.87 15.69
CA ILE A 319 14.91 15.89 15.18
C ILE A 319 14.16 17.21 15.05
N SER A 320 14.66 18.24 15.72
CA SER A 320 14.10 19.59 15.64
C SER A 320 14.56 20.29 14.36
N VAL A 321 13.74 21.18 13.84
CA VAL A 321 14.14 22.15 12.82
C VAL A 321 14.51 23.45 13.52
N LEU A 322 15.61 24.05 13.08
CA LEU A 322 16.09 25.35 13.59
C LEU A 322 14.98 26.41 13.48
N PRO A 323 14.76 27.25 14.53
CA PRO A 323 13.66 28.21 14.57
C PRO A 323 13.53 29.09 13.32
N THR A 324 14.65 29.56 12.76
CA THR A 324 14.71 30.39 11.55
C THR A 324 14.03 29.76 10.33
N TYR A 325 13.98 28.42 10.26
CA TYR A 325 13.41 27.68 9.15
C TYR A 325 11.97 27.20 9.39
N ARG A 326 11.45 27.30 10.62
CA ARG A 326 10.11 26.80 10.94
C ARG A 326 8.99 27.58 10.27
N LYS A 327 9.23 28.84 9.90
CA LYS A 327 8.33 29.66 9.06
C LYS A 327 7.99 29.04 7.70
N TYR A 328 8.77 28.06 7.23
CA TYR A 328 8.49 27.31 6.00
C TYR A 328 7.71 26.01 6.24
N GLN A 329 7.41 25.67 7.50
CA GLN A 329 6.69 24.47 7.88
C GLN A 329 5.41 24.82 8.66
N HIS A 330 4.57 25.68 8.10
CA HIS A 330 3.27 25.98 8.70
C HIS A 330 2.19 25.06 8.14
N ILE A 331 1.13 24.83 8.89
CA ILE A 331 -0.08 24.13 8.43
C ILE A 331 -1.32 24.89 8.93
N VAL A 332 -2.49 24.58 8.36
CA VAL A 332 -3.77 25.09 8.87
C VAL A 332 -4.56 23.95 9.49
N TRP A 333 -5.15 24.15 10.67
CA TRP A 333 -5.93 23.11 11.31
C TRP A 333 -6.94 23.70 12.31
N CYS A 334 -8.10 23.06 12.40
CA CYS A 334 -9.04 23.21 13.49
C CYS A 334 -9.55 21.83 13.92
N GLU A 335 -9.92 21.72 15.20
CA GLU A 335 -10.37 20.46 15.78
C GLU A 335 -11.84 20.17 15.46
N SER A 336 -12.68 21.20 15.55
CA SER A 336 -14.09 21.17 15.17
C SER A 336 -14.34 22.05 13.94
N PRO A 337 -15.29 21.66 13.05
CA PRO A 337 -15.81 22.54 11.99
C PRO A 337 -16.32 23.90 12.47
N HIS A 338 -16.72 23.98 13.75
CA HIS A 338 -17.21 25.20 14.38
C HIS A 338 -16.09 26.07 14.97
N ASP A 339 -14.89 25.52 15.08
CA ASP A 339 -13.74 26.26 15.60
C ASP A 339 -13.14 27.15 14.51
N LYS A 340 -12.53 28.25 14.94
CA LYS A 340 -11.76 29.08 14.04
C LYS A 340 -10.58 28.30 13.49
N LEU A 341 -10.39 28.35 12.17
CA LEU A 341 -9.20 27.79 11.53
C LEU A 341 -7.95 28.52 12.02
N CYS A 342 -7.00 27.76 12.57
CA CYS A 342 -5.76 28.26 13.14
C CYS A 342 -4.55 27.83 12.32
N ASP A 343 -3.53 28.66 12.35
CA ASP A 343 -2.24 28.39 11.73
C ASP A 343 -1.32 27.77 12.80
N TYR A 344 -0.65 26.67 12.45
CA TYR A 344 0.26 25.94 13.32
C TYR A 344 1.65 25.89 12.70
N GLU A 345 2.68 26.01 13.54
CA GLU A 345 4.08 25.87 13.16
C GLU A 345 4.61 24.49 13.55
N LEU A 346 5.20 23.76 12.60
CA LEU A 346 5.85 22.47 12.86
C LEU A 346 7.31 22.66 13.31
N HIS A 347 7.67 22.03 14.41
CA HIS A 347 8.98 22.20 15.05
C HIS A 347 10.01 21.14 14.65
N THR A 348 9.57 20.02 14.09
CA THR A 348 10.43 18.86 13.84
C THR A 348 10.59 18.59 12.35
N VAL A 349 11.59 17.77 12.01
CA VAL A 349 11.72 17.25 10.65
C VAL A 349 10.43 16.49 10.31
N THR A 350 9.78 16.92 9.24
CA THR A 350 8.47 16.42 8.86
C THR A 350 8.62 15.59 7.59
N TYR A 351 8.07 14.38 7.61
CA TYR A 351 8.06 13.51 6.44
C TYR A 351 7.19 14.11 5.34
N GLY A 352 7.60 13.93 4.08
CA GLY A 352 7.03 14.62 2.92
C GLY A 352 7.84 15.84 2.45
N VAL A 353 8.76 16.33 3.28
CA VAL A 353 9.85 17.22 2.84
C VAL A 353 10.98 16.37 2.25
N ASN A 354 11.47 16.71 1.06
CA ASN A 354 12.41 15.88 0.29
C ASN A 354 13.79 15.69 0.96
N CYS A 355 14.22 16.62 1.80
CA CYS A 355 15.48 16.53 2.53
C CYS A 355 15.37 15.77 3.85
N ALA A 356 14.15 15.41 4.30
CA ALA A 356 13.94 14.75 5.59
C ALA A 356 14.73 13.44 5.75
N PRO A 357 14.82 12.53 4.75
CA PRO A 357 15.63 11.32 4.84
C PRO A 357 17.12 11.61 5.04
N PHE A 358 17.66 12.55 4.25
CA PHE A 358 19.06 12.98 4.40
C PHE A 358 19.32 13.54 5.79
N LEU A 359 18.48 14.47 6.27
CA LEU A 359 18.64 15.10 7.57
C LEU A 359 18.61 14.06 8.69
N ALA A 360 17.68 13.10 8.64
CA ALA A 360 17.56 12.07 9.67
C ALA A 360 18.76 11.12 9.69
N LEU A 361 19.17 10.61 8.53
CA LEU A 361 20.33 9.73 8.43
C LEU A 361 21.64 10.45 8.76
N ARG A 362 21.76 11.76 8.44
CA ARG A 362 22.92 12.55 8.86
C ARG A 362 22.96 12.71 10.37
N VAL A 363 21.84 12.96 11.04
CA VAL A 363 21.82 13.02 12.51
C VAL A 363 22.24 11.68 13.11
N LEU A 364 21.79 10.54 12.58
CA LEU A 364 22.27 9.23 13.04
C LEU A 364 23.79 9.06 12.87
N LYS A 365 24.36 9.52 11.76
CA LYS A 365 25.82 9.55 11.57
C LYS A 365 26.54 10.47 12.54
N ALA A 366 25.95 11.62 12.89
CA ALA A 366 26.50 12.53 13.89
C ALA A 366 26.50 11.87 15.29
N ILE A 367 25.40 11.23 15.69
CA ILE A 367 25.31 10.44 16.93
C ILE A 367 26.37 9.33 16.95
N ALA A 368 26.54 8.61 15.84
CA ALA A 368 27.53 7.54 15.73
C ALA A 368 28.99 8.06 15.88
N ALA A 369 29.27 9.28 15.41
CA ALA A 369 30.59 9.90 15.49
C ALA A 369 30.87 10.55 16.86
N GLU A 370 29.87 11.18 17.47
CA GLU A 370 30.02 11.95 18.71
C GLU A 370 29.86 11.06 19.95
N ASP A 371 28.81 10.22 19.99
CA ASP A 371 28.39 9.50 21.20
C ASP A 371 28.87 8.03 21.23
N CYS A 372 29.17 7.43 20.07
CA CYS A 372 29.44 5.99 19.97
C CYS A 372 30.95 5.61 19.89
N ASN A 373 31.86 6.51 20.29
CA ASN A 373 33.31 6.26 20.23
C ASN A 373 33.75 5.02 21.03
N ASN A 374 33.11 4.75 22.16
CA ASN A 374 33.39 3.57 23.01
C ASN A 374 32.51 2.36 22.68
N PHE A 375 31.57 2.49 21.73
CA PHE A 375 30.56 1.49 21.40
C PHE A 375 30.62 1.13 19.91
N VAL A 376 31.70 0.46 19.51
CA VAL A 376 31.99 0.12 18.10
C VAL A 376 30.84 -0.65 17.44
N SER A 377 30.21 -1.58 18.17
CA SER A 377 29.05 -2.34 17.67
C SER A 377 27.84 -1.44 17.38
N VAL A 378 27.56 -0.48 18.25
CA VAL A 378 26.46 0.48 18.10
C VAL A 378 26.74 1.44 16.96
N ARG A 379 27.96 1.97 16.89
CA ARG A 379 28.41 2.78 15.77
C ARG A 379 28.22 2.05 14.44
N SER A 380 28.69 0.80 14.35
CA SER A 380 28.53 -0.01 13.14
C SER A 380 27.06 -0.31 12.83
N ALA A 381 26.21 -0.48 13.84
CA ALA A 381 24.78 -0.67 13.65
C ALA A 381 24.15 0.58 13.01
N LEU A 382 24.38 1.75 13.60
CA LEU A 382 23.85 3.02 13.10
C LEU A 382 24.36 3.36 11.69
N GLU A 383 25.64 3.10 11.40
CA GLU A 383 26.26 3.44 10.12
C GLU A 383 25.93 2.47 8.97
N ARG A 384 25.71 1.17 9.25
CA ARG A 384 25.67 0.11 8.21
C ARG A 384 24.42 -0.76 8.21
N GLN A 385 23.66 -0.75 9.30
CA GLN A 385 22.55 -1.68 9.54
C GLN A 385 21.23 -0.97 9.80
N THR A 386 21.17 0.34 9.54
CA THR A 386 19.94 1.14 9.63
C THR A 386 19.27 1.20 8.26
N TYR A 387 18.00 0.80 8.20
CA TYR A 387 17.10 1.01 7.08
C TYR A 387 15.96 1.93 7.53
N VAL A 388 16.01 3.20 7.13
CA VAL A 388 15.06 4.22 7.58
C VAL A 388 15.02 4.30 9.12
N ASP A 389 13.93 3.87 9.76
CA ASP A 389 13.71 3.82 11.20
C ASP A 389 14.06 2.46 11.83
N ASP A 390 14.25 1.41 11.03
CA ASP A 390 14.61 0.08 11.50
C ASP A 390 16.14 -0.10 11.59
N ILE A 391 16.60 -0.68 12.70
CA ILE A 391 17.98 -1.15 12.87
C ILE A 391 17.97 -2.67 12.91
N CYS A 392 18.68 -3.30 11.97
CA CYS A 392 18.71 -4.75 11.79
C CYS A 392 20.12 -5.32 12.05
N VAL A 393 20.37 -5.83 13.25
CA VAL A 393 21.68 -6.36 13.64
C VAL A 393 21.63 -7.86 13.96
N GLY A 394 22.79 -8.51 13.94
CA GLY A 394 22.91 -9.91 14.31
C GLY A 394 24.13 -10.19 15.18
N ALA A 395 24.10 -11.30 15.91
CA ALA A 395 25.20 -11.76 16.74
C ALA A 395 25.35 -13.28 16.73
N VAL A 396 26.57 -13.76 17.01
CA VAL A 396 26.89 -15.20 17.09
C VAL A 396 26.36 -15.82 18.40
N CYS A 397 26.22 -15.03 19.47
CA CYS A 397 25.66 -15.47 20.76
C CYS A 397 24.93 -14.35 21.50
N ILE A 398 23.99 -14.73 22.38
CA ILE A 398 23.10 -13.81 23.12
C ILE A 398 23.84 -12.94 24.16
N ARG A 399 25.06 -13.31 24.59
CA ARG A 399 25.86 -12.48 25.51
C ARG A 399 26.60 -11.33 24.82
N ALA A 400 26.95 -11.51 23.54
CA ALA A 400 27.62 -10.48 22.75
C ALA A 400 26.67 -9.32 22.35
N SER A 401 25.36 -9.49 22.54
CA SER A 401 24.31 -8.55 22.16
C SER A 401 23.90 -7.55 23.24
N ASN A 402 24.69 -7.39 24.33
CA ASN A 402 24.51 -6.27 25.26
C ASN A 402 25.00 -4.96 24.63
N VAL A 403 24.33 -4.53 23.57
CA VAL A 403 24.24 -3.12 23.19
C VAL A 403 23.47 -2.47 24.32
N ARG A 404 24.18 -1.81 25.24
CA ARG A 404 23.54 -1.08 26.35
C ARG A 404 22.60 -0.03 25.73
N ARG A 405 21.33 -0.08 26.15
CA ARG A 405 20.29 0.89 25.82
C ARG A 405 20.69 2.31 26.22
#